data_AF-I1CS94-F1
#
_entry.id   AF-I1CS94-F1
#
_cell.length_a   1.000
_cell.length_b   1.000
_cell.length_c   1.000
_cell.angle_alpha   90.00
_cell.angle_beta   90.00
_cell.angle_gamma   90.00
#
_symmetry.space_group_name_H-M   'P 1'
#
loop_
_entity.id
_entity.type
_entity.pdbx_description
1 polymer ?
#
loop_
_entity_poly.entity_id
_entity_poly.type
_entity_poly.pdbx_seq_one_letter_code
_entity_poly.pdbx_strand_id
1 'polypeptide(L)' 'MNHNLCTFLNQDWPEYPQMRYACSRFLAGMIMLDTSSGKTIVVNCVEVYGRRRTVDSHR' A
#
# COMPACT_ATOMS: atom_id res chain seq x y z
N MET A 1 -8.23 -9.28 -2.07
CA MET A 1 -7.34 -8.51 -2.96
C MET A 1 -6.67 -9.47 -3.94
N ASN A 2 -6.49 -9.09 -5.22
CA ASN A 2 -5.89 -9.96 -6.24
C ASN A 2 -4.35 -10.05 -6.06
N HIS A 3 -3.77 -11.21 -6.38
CA HIS A 3 -2.32 -11.44 -6.37
C HIS A 3 -1.51 -10.38 -7.11
N ASN A 4 -1.95 -9.95 -8.31
CA ASN A 4 -1.22 -8.94 -9.10
C ASN A 4 -1.11 -7.59 -8.36
N LEU A 5 -2.17 -7.20 -7.64
CA LEU A 5 -2.19 -5.97 -6.84
C LEU A 5 -1.29 -6.11 -5.61
N CYS A 6 -1.27 -7.28 -4.99
CA CYS A 6 -0.34 -7.56 -3.90
C CYS A 6 1.11 -7.47 -4.37
N THR A 7 1.43 -8.02 -5.55
CA THR A 7 2.79 -7.92 -6.14
C THR A 7 3.16 -6.48 -6.46
N PHE A 8 2.24 -5.73 -7.07
CA PHE A 8 2.41 -4.31 -7.35
C PHE A 8 2.71 -3.48 -6.08
N LEU A 9 1.91 -3.67 -5.03
CA LEU A 9 2.11 -3.01 -3.74
C LEU A 9 3.43 -3.41 -3.06
N ASN A 10 3.94 -4.61 -3.38
CA ASN A 10 5.13 -5.14 -2.78
C ASN A 10 6.42 -4.95 -3.59
N GLN A 11 6.39 -4.32 -4.77
CA GLN A 11 7.60 -4.05 -5.55
C GLN A 11 8.66 -3.23 -4.80
N ASP A 12 9.92 -3.40 -5.19
CA ASP A 12 11.07 -2.71 -4.59
C ASP A 12 11.13 -1.25 -5.04
N TRP A 13 10.82 -0.35 -4.12
CA TRP A 13 10.85 1.09 -4.36
C TRP A 13 12.24 1.70 -4.56
N PRO A 14 13.36 1.14 -4.03
CA PRO A 14 14.69 1.63 -4.38
C PRO A 14 15.00 1.51 -5.87
N GLU A 15 14.49 0.47 -6.53
CA GLU A 15 14.67 0.24 -7.96
C GLU A 15 13.61 0.99 -8.79
N TYR A 16 12.39 1.12 -8.26
CA TYR A 16 11.26 1.78 -8.92
C TYR A 16 10.61 2.86 -8.03
N PRO A 17 11.23 4.05 -7.87
CA PRO A 17 10.73 5.08 -6.95
C PRO A 17 9.34 5.62 -7.30
N GLN A 18 8.97 5.62 -8.59
CA GLN A 18 7.63 5.99 -9.07
C GLN A 18 6.51 5.13 -8.47
N MET A 19 6.84 3.91 -8.04
CA MET A 19 5.86 2.99 -7.45
C MET A 19 5.32 3.48 -6.11
N ARG A 20 6.06 4.35 -5.40
CA ARG A 20 5.58 4.97 -4.15
C ARG A 20 4.33 5.80 -4.40
N TYR A 21 4.37 6.67 -5.41
CA TYR A 21 3.24 7.49 -5.80
C TYR A 21 2.08 6.65 -6.31
N ALA A 22 2.36 5.63 -7.14
CA ALA A 22 1.31 4.78 -7.68
C ALA A 22 0.59 3.95 -6.58
N CYS A 23 1.33 3.42 -5.60
CA CYS A 23 0.75 2.73 -4.43
C CYS A 23 -0.09 3.69 -3.57
N SER A 24 0.45 4.88 -3.30
CA SER A 24 -0.23 5.96 -2.57
C SER A 24 -1.59 6.31 -3.19
N ARG A 25 -1.62 6.54 -4.50
CA ARG A 25 -2.85 6.87 -5.24
C ARG A 25 -3.83 5.69 -5.32
N PHE A 26 -3.32 4.47 -5.43
CA PHE A 26 -4.14 3.27 -5.45
C PHE A 26 -4.83 3.01 -4.11
N LEU A 27 -4.15 3.26 -2.99
CA LEU A 27 -4.65 3.02 -1.64
C LEU A 27 -5.54 4.15 -1.10
N ALA A 28 -5.40 5.37 -1.62
CA ALA A 28 -6.16 6.53 -1.16
C ALA A 28 -7.68 6.30 -1.30
N GLY A 29 -8.39 6.26 -0.16
CA GLY A 29 -9.84 6.05 -0.13
C GLY A 29 -10.27 4.59 -0.32
N MET A 30 -9.33 3.64 -0.30
CA MET A 30 -9.65 2.23 -0.41
C MET A 30 -10.38 1.74 0.84
N ILE A 31 -11.43 0.95 0.63
CA ILE A 31 -12.17 0.25 1.67
C ILE A 31 -11.92 -1.25 1.48
N MET A 32 -11.24 -1.86 2.43
CA MET A 32 -10.88 -3.29 2.39
C MET A 32 -11.80 -4.06 3.33
N LEU A 33 -12.73 -4.83 2.76
CA LEU A 33 -13.58 -5.75 3.50
C LEU A 33 -12.88 -7.09 3.65
N ASP A 34 -12.69 -7.52 4.90
CA ASP A 34 -12.41 -8.91 5.21
C ASP A 34 -13.73 -9.68 5.22
N THR A 35 -13.99 -10.42 4.15
CA THR A 35 -15.21 -11.21 3.99
C THR A 35 -15.33 -12.36 4.99
N SER A 36 -14.23 -12.77 5.62
CA SER A 36 -14.22 -13.85 6.60
C SER A 36 -14.67 -13.38 8.00
N SER A 37 -14.24 -12.19 8.43
CA SER A 37 -14.60 -11.62 9.73
C SER A 37 -15.71 -10.57 9.67
N GLY A 38 -16.07 -10.10 8.47
CA GLY A 38 -17.00 -8.99 8.25
C GLY A 38 -16.43 -7.62 8.61
N LYS A 39 -15.16 -7.54 9.03
CA LYS A 39 -14.51 -6.29 9.41
C LYS A 39 -14.03 -5.53 8.18
N THR A 40 -14.01 -4.22 8.29
CA THR A 40 -13.59 -3.34 7.21
C THR A 40 -12.45 -2.43 7.66
N ILE A 41 -11.45 -2.26 6.80
CA ILE A 41 -10.35 -1.31 6.98
C ILE A 41 -10.52 -0.20 5.96
N VAL A 42 -10.53 1.05 6.43
CA VAL A 42 -10.52 2.24 5.57
C VAL A 42 -9.09 2.77 5.51
N VAL A 43 -8.54 2.88 4.30
CA VAL A 43 -7.20 3.40 4.10
C VAL A 43 -7.28 4.91 3.89
N ASN A 44 -7.06 5.65 4.98
CA ASN A 44 -7.16 7.11 5.01
C ASN A 44 -5.87 7.83 4.58
N CYS A 45 -4.75 7.12 4.50
CA CYS A 45 -3.45 7.74 4.27
C CYS A 45 -3.02 7.62 2.81
N VAL A 46 -2.62 8.76 2.25
CA VAL A 46 -1.93 8.88 0.95
C VAL A 46 -0.45 8.49 1.10
N GLU A 47 0.05 8.25 2.32
CA GLU A 47 1.41 7.79 2.55
C GLU A 47 1.46 6.36 3.04
N VAL A 48 2.37 5.59 2.43
CA VAL A 48 2.57 4.19 2.73
C VAL A 48 3.64 4.06 3.80
N TYR A 49 3.20 3.82 5.03
CA TYR A 49 4.05 3.58 6.20
C TYR A 49 4.22 2.07 6.47
N GLY A 50 5.31 1.68 7.12
CA GLY A 50 5.44 0.33 7.70
C GLY A 50 6.20 -0.72 6.89
N ARG A 51 7.00 -0.35 5.90
CA ARG A 51 8.00 -1.27 5.30
C ARG A 51 9.35 -1.17 6.05
N ARG A 52 10.43 -1.72 5.49
CA ARG A 52 11.77 -1.67 6.12
C ARG A 52 12.17 -0.21 6.37
N ARG A 53 12.93 -0.01 7.44
CA ARG A 53 13.45 1.30 7.89
C ARG A 53 14.16 2.11 6.79
N THR A 54 14.72 1.43 5.80
CA THR A 54 15.47 2.00 4.67
C THR A 54 14.59 2.55 3.54
N VAL A 55 13.27 2.32 3.60
CA VAL A 55 12.32 2.65 2.53
C VAL A 55 11.20 3.57 3.03
N ASP A 56 11.28 4.00 4.28
CA ASP A 56 10.37 4.96 4.89
C ASP A 56 10.59 6.37 4.28
N SER A 57 9.52 7.11 4.02
CA SER A 57 9.61 8.44 3.41
C SER A 57 10.01 9.54 4.41
N HIS A 58 9.83 9.30 5.70
CA HIS A 58 9.97 10.30 6.77
C HIS A 58 11.22 10.11 7.60
N ARG A 59 12.24 9.46 7.02
CA ARG A 59 13.48 9.16 7.70
C ARG A 59 14.70 9.64 6.94
#